data_AF-A0A1T4VWG9-F1
#
_entry.id   AF-A0A1T4VWG9-F1
#
_cell.length_a   1.000
_cell.length_b   1.000
_cell.length_c   1.000
_cell.angle_alpha   90.00
_cell.angle_beta   90.00
_cell.angle_gamma   90.00
#
_symmetry.space_group_name_H-M   'P 1'
#
loop_
_entity.id
_entity.type
_entity.pdbx_description
1 polymer ?
#
loop_
_entity_poly.entity_id
_entity_poly.type
_entity_poly.pdbx_seq_one_letter_code
_entity_poly.pdbx_strand_id
1 'polypeptide(L)'
;MSKNTNMEYKEYPHICACCNEGTIEDVHDICLVCGWEDDEVQNNDIEFAGGANKDSLVEHRIKFQKLREKKKNYMWCNTWKK
;
A
#
# COMPACT_ATOMS: atom_id res chain seq x y z
N MET A 1 -16.28 -19.66 26.83
CA MET A 1 -17.11 -19.99 25.64
C MET A 1 -16.30 -19.61 24.42
N SER A 2 -15.67 -20.61 23.80
CA SER A 2 -14.81 -20.42 22.63
C SER A 2 -15.65 -19.93 21.45
N LYS A 3 -15.29 -18.79 20.88
CA LYS A 3 -15.60 -18.48 19.48
C LYS A 3 -14.28 -18.52 18.72
N ASN A 4 -14.04 -19.69 18.14
CA ASN A 4 -13.02 -19.88 17.13
C ASN A 4 -13.62 -19.31 15.83
N THR A 5 -13.25 -18.08 15.48
CA THR A 5 -13.56 -17.48 14.18
C THR A 5 -12.23 -17.02 13.60
N ASN A 6 -11.59 -17.87 12.80
CA ASN A 6 -10.40 -17.54 12.02
C ASN A 6 -10.76 -16.49 10.96
N MET A 7 -10.91 -15.24 11.38
CA MET A 7 -10.89 -14.05 10.54
C MET A 7 -9.76 -13.21 11.12
N GLU A 8 -8.58 -13.34 10.51
CA GLU A 8 -7.38 -12.64 10.93
C GLU A 8 -7.55 -11.16 10.56
N TYR A 9 -8.20 -10.39 11.43
CA TYR A 9 -8.27 -8.95 11.27
C TYR A 9 -6.83 -8.41 11.33
N LYS A 10 -6.39 -7.74 10.27
CA LYS A 10 -5.08 -7.09 10.21
C LYS A 10 -4.99 -6.07 11.34
N GLU A 11 -4.04 -6.25 12.25
CA GLU A 11 -3.80 -5.27 13.32
C GLU A 11 -3.07 -4.06 12.74
N TYR A 12 -3.64 -2.87 12.94
CA TYR A 12 -3.04 -1.59 12.59
C TYR A 12 -2.29 -1.01 13.79
N PRO A 13 -1.18 -0.27 13.57
CA PRO A 13 -0.60 0.05 12.28
C PRO A 13 0.32 -1.05 11.71
N HIS A 14 0.46 -1.13 10.38
CA HIS A 14 1.38 -2.05 9.70
C HIS A 14 2.22 -1.39 8.61
N ILE A 15 3.26 -2.08 8.14
CA ILE A 15 4.14 -1.60 7.07
C ILE A 15 3.49 -1.80 5.70
N CYS A 16 3.51 -0.75 4.89
CA CYS A 16 2.96 -0.75 3.53
C CYS A 16 3.53 -1.88 2.67
N ALA A 17 2.64 -2.74 2.16
CA ALA A 17 3.01 -3.87 1.31
C ALA A 17 3.69 -3.48 0.00
N CYS A 18 3.46 -2.26 -0.51
CA CYS A 18 4.12 -1.80 -1.72
C CYS A 18 5.58 -1.45 -1.49
N CYS A 19 5.87 -0.46 -0.63
CA CYS A 19 7.20 0.13 -0.53
C CYS A 19 8.03 -0.35 0.65
N ASN A 20 7.45 -1.07 1.60
CA ASN A 20 8.11 -1.53 2.84
C ASN A 20 8.72 -0.40 3.69
N GLU A 21 8.27 0.85 3.51
CA GLU A 21 8.82 2.03 4.20
C GLU A 21 7.76 2.91 4.86
N GLY A 22 6.60 3.06 4.23
CA GLY A 22 5.50 3.81 4.83
C GLY A 22 4.69 2.96 5.80
N THR A 23 4.10 3.61 6.79
CA THR A 23 3.12 3.02 7.71
C THR A 23 1.72 3.19 7.13
N ILE A 24 0.88 2.17 7.33
CA ILE A 24 -0.56 2.20 7.12
C ILE A 24 -1.19 2.26 8.51
N GLU A 25 -1.96 3.31 8.78
CA GLU A 25 -2.52 3.58 10.11
C GLU A 25 -3.94 3.03 10.29
N ASP A 26 -4.69 2.82 9.20
CA ASP A 26 -6.06 2.32 9.23
C ASP A 26 -6.43 1.57 7.93
N VAL A 27 -7.59 0.92 7.93
CA VAL A 27 -8.18 0.28 6.77
C VAL A 27 -8.38 1.32 5.66
N HIS A 28 -7.94 0.99 4.44
CA HIS A 28 -7.98 1.89 3.28
C HIS A 28 -7.12 3.16 3.41
N ASP A 29 -6.18 3.21 4.37
CA ASP A 29 -5.21 4.30 4.46
C ASP A 29 -4.24 4.28 3.27
N ILE A 30 -3.78 5.47 2.87
CA ILE A 30 -2.88 5.65 1.72
C ILE A 30 -1.47 5.88 2.24
N CYS A 31 -0.55 5.01 1.84
CA CYS A 31 0.86 5.13 2.17
C CYS A 31 1.45 6.47 1.70
N LEU A 32 1.84 7.33 2.64
CA LEU A 32 2.42 8.64 2.35
C LEU A 32 3.77 8.57 1.61
N VAL A 33 4.42 7.41 1.60
CA VAL A 33 5.69 7.18 0.90
C VAL A 33 5.47 6.90 -0.59
N CYS A 34 4.60 5.95 -0.93
CA CYS A 34 4.45 5.44 -2.30
C CYS A 34 3.07 5.65 -2.93
N GLY A 35 2.08 6.09 -2.16
CA GLY A 35 0.71 6.35 -2.62
C GLY A 35 -0.14 5.10 -2.85
N TRP A 36 0.29 3.94 -2.36
CA TRP A 36 -0.53 2.71 -2.36
C TRP A 36 -1.61 2.82 -1.28
N GLU A 37 -2.87 2.60 -1.65
CA GLU A 37 -3.99 2.45 -0.71
C GLU A 37 -4.01 1.02 -0.18
N ASP A 38 -4.11 0.84 1.15
CA ASP A 38 -4.18 -0.48 1.77
C ASP A 38 -5.49 -1.18 1.41
N ASP A 39 -5.37 -2.14 0.51
CA ASP A 39 -6.48 -2.97 0.04
C ASP A 39 -6.17 -4.44 0.28
N GLU A 40 -7.01 -5.12 1.06
CA GLU A 40 -6.79 -6.52 1.45
C GLU A 40 -6.72 -7.44 0.24
N VAL A 41 -7.58 -7.23 -0.77
CA VAL A 41 -7.64 -8.08 -1.96
C VAL A 41 -6.36 -7.93 -2.77
N GLN A 42 -5.93 -6.70 -3.05
CA GLN A 42 -4.73 -6.42 -3.84
C GLN A 42 -3.42 -6.68 -3.06
N ASN A 43 -3.46 -6.64 -1.74
CA ASN A 43 -2.33 -7.04 -0.90
C ASN A 43 -2.14 -8.57 -0.90
N ASN A 44 -3.23 -9.34 -0.96
CA ASN A 44 -3.22 -10.80 -0.97
C ASN A 44 -3.02 -11.39 -2.38
N ASP A 45 -3.66 -10.79 -3.40
CA ASP A 45 -3.45 -11.10 -4.82
C ASP A 45 -2.68 -9.95 -5.48
N ILE A 46 -1.36 -10.10 -5.50
CA ILE A 46 -0.43 -9.04 -5.91
C ILE A 46 -0.51 -8.66 -7.40
N GLU A 47 -1.15 -9.50 -8.22
CA GLU A 47 -1.36 -9.28 -9.66
C GLU A 47 -2.77 -8.73 -9.96
N PHE A 48 -3.65 -8.68 -8.96
CA PHE A 48 -5.00 -8.12 -9.12
C PHE A 48 -4.96 -6.59 -9.26
N ALA A 49 -5.37 -6.10 -10.42
CA ALA A 49 -5.48 -4.69 -10.76
C ALA A 49 -6.94 -4.24 -10.86
N GLY A 50 -7.19 -2.93 -10.73
CA GLY A 50 -8.51 -2.33 -10.95
C GLY A 50 -9.45 -2.35 -9.73
N GLY A 51 -8.92 -2.60 -8.54
CA GLY A 51 -9.63 -2.44 -7.26
C GLY A 51 -9.53 -0.99 -6.73
N ALA A 52 -9.29 -0.84 -5.43
CA ALA A 52 -9.00 0.47 -4.82
C ALA A 52 -7.83 1.17 -5.53
N ASN A 53 -6.80 0.39 -5.87
CA ASN A 53 -5.70 0.83 -6.71
C ASN A 53 -5.95 0.43 -8.17
N LYS A 54 -5.74 1.40 -9.08
CA LYS A 54 -5.84 1.15 -10.54
C LYS A 54 -4.85 0.07 -11.01
N ASP A 55 -3.65 0.08 -10.44
CA ASP A 55 -2.57 -0.86 -10.75
C ASP A 55 -2.61 -2.06 -9.81
N SER A 56 -2.00 -3.19 -10.22
CA SER A 56 -1.69 -4.27 -9.27
C SER A 56 -0.57 -3.85 -8.31
N LEU A 57 -0.39 -4.61 -7.21
CA LEU A 57 0.70 -4.36 -6.26
C LEU A 57 2.07 -4.46 -6.95
N VAL A 58 2.25 -5.41 -7.86
CA VAL A 58 3.48 -5.58 -8.65
C VAL A 58 3.70 -4.39 -9.58
N GLU A 59 2.68 -3.96 -10.31
CA GLU A 59 2.77 -2.81 -11.21
C GLU A 59 3.11 -1.52 -10.45
N HIS A 60 2.46 -1.28 -9.30
CA HIS A 60 2.69 -0.09 -8.49
C HIS A 60 4.10 -0.06 -7.88
N ARG A 61 4.62 -1.22 -7.42
CA ARG A 61 6.02 -1.36 -6.98
C ARG A 61 7.01 -0.91 -8.05
N ILE A 62 6.82 -1.38 -9.30
CA ILE A 62 7.68 -1.01 -10.43
C ILE A 62 7.58 0.50 -10.73
N LYS A 63 6.37 1.08 -10.69
CA LYS A 63 6.18 2.52 -10.90
C LYS A 63 6.87 3.34 -9.81
N PHE A 64 6.74 2.94 -8.55
CA PHE A 64 7.41 3.59 -7.43
C PHE A 64 8.94 3.54 -7.54
N GLN A 65 9.51 2.40 -7.92
CA GLN A 65 10.95 2.27 -8.16
C GLN A 65 11.43 3.23 -9.26
N LYS A 66 10.73 3.28 -10.40
CA LYS A 66 11.02 4.23 -11.49
C LYS A 66 10.94 5.69 -11.06
N LEU A 67 10.01 6.03 -10.16
CA LEU A 67 9.91 7.39 -9.60
C LEU A 67 11.13 7.72 -8.74
N ARG A 68 11.63 6.76 -7.94
CA ARG A 68 12.84 6.93 -7.12
C ARG A 68 14.13 6.97 -7.93
N GLU A 69 14.21 6.24 -9.03
CA GLU A 69 15.32 6.36 -9.98
C GLU A 69 15.40 7.77 -10.56
N LYS A 70 14.25 8.36 -10.92
CA LYS A 70 14.16 9.73 -11.45
C LYS A 70 14.39 10.80 -10.39
N LYS A 71 13.92 10.58 -9.16
CA LYS A 71 14.06 11.50 -8.02
C LYS A 71 14.35 10.69 -6.76
N LYS A 72 15.63 10.63 -6.35
CA LYS A 72 16.08 9.82 -5.21
C LYS A 72 15.28 10.05 -3.92
N ASN A 73 14.85 11.29 -3.67
CA ASN A 73 14.03 11.66 -2.50
C ASN A 73 12.54 11.78 -2.85
N TYR A 74 12.04 10.94 -3.77
CA TYR A 74 10.62 10.90 -4.09
C TYR A 74 9.82 10.38 -2.89
N MET A 75 8.73 11.08 -2.60
CA MET A 75 7.73 10.72 -1.60
C MET A 75 6.37 11.20 -2.11
N TRP A 76 5.35 10.35 -2.01
CA TRP A 76 4.02 10.66 -2.54
C TRP A 76 3.38 11.87 -1.85
N CYS A 77 3.48 11.98 -0.52
CA CYS A 77 2.88 13.09 0.22
C CYS A 77 3.50 14.48 -0.10
N ASN A 78 4.71 14.51 -0.67
CA ASN A 78 5.34 15.75 -1.13
C ASN A 78 4.77 16.27 -2.46
N THR A 79 3.85 15.53 -3.10
CA THR A 79 3.20 15.97 -4.35
C THR A 79 1.99 16.89 -4.11
N TRP A 80 1.50 17.00 -2.86
CA TRP A 80 0.35 17.82 -2.46
C TRP A 80 0.71 19.28 -2.09
N LYS A 81 2.00 19.62 -1.99
CA LYS A 81 2.46 21.00 -1.76
C LYS A 81 2.47 21.82 -3.06
N LYS A 82 1.31 22.02 -3.68
CA LYS A 82 1.11 23.06 -4.71
C LYS A 82 0.46 24.28 -4.09
#